data_AF-A0A3C0GWC0-F1
#
_entry.id   AF-A0A3C0GWC0-F1
#
_cell.length_a   1.000
_cell.length_b   1.000
_cell.length_c   1.000
_cell.angle_alpha   90.00
_cell.angle_beta   90.00
_cell.angle_gamma   90.00
#
_symmetry.space_group_name_H-M   'P 1'
#
loop_
_entity.id
_entity.type
_entity.pdbx_description
1 polymer ?
#
loop_
_entity_poly.entity_id
_entity_poly.type
_entity_poly.pdbx_seq_one_letter_code
_entity_poly.pdbx_strand_id
1 'polypeptide(L)'
;GGKRKGAACVYLETWHADIEDFLELRDNTGDESRRAHNLNLANWIPDLFMQRVENDQEWSLFDPRVVPEFTDLFGEAFEQAYLQAEAQGKAQRTISARKLYSRMMRTLAETGNGWMTFKDKCNRASNQTLRAGNVIHLSNLCTEILEITSAEETAVCNLGSINLGNHFDAHGEFDFDKLADTVRLAVR
;
A
#
# COMPACT_ATOMS: atom_id res chain seq x y z
N GLY A 1 20.95 18.65 8.33
CA GLY A 1 21.34 18.06 7.04
C GLY A 1 20.75 18.88 5.92
N GLY A 2 21.56 19.31 4.94
CA GLY A 2 21.13 20.27 3.89
C GLY A 2 21.42 19.81 2.46
N LYS A 3 21.71 18.52 2.24
CA LYS A 3 22.11 17.98 0.93
C LYS A 3 21.07 17.11 0.25
N ARG A 4 20.03 16.64 0.95
CA ARG A 4 18.92 15.86 0.37
C ARG A 4 17.59 16.41 0.86
N LYS A 5 16.66 16.62 -0.07
CA LYS A 5 15.26 16.86 0.25
C LYS A 5 14.70 15.62 0.95
N GLY A 6 13.84 15.81 1.94
CA GLY A 6 13.11 14.71 2.56
C GLY A 6 12.26 13.98 1.51
N ALA A 7 12.14 12.66 1.65
CA ALA A 7 11.25 11.84 0.85
C ALA A 7 10.23 11.21 1.79
N ALA A 8 8.96 11.25 1.40
CA ALA A 8 7.86 10.64 2.13
C ALA A 8 6.89 10.03 1.13
N CYS A 9 6.34 8.87 1.46
CA CYS A 9 5.29 8.23 0.69
C CYS A 9 4.00 8.25 1.52
N VAL A 10 2.91 8.70 0.89
CA VAL A 10 1.58 8.68 1.49
C VAL A 10 0.83 7.49 0.90
N TYR A 11 0.24 6.69 1.79
CA TYR A 11 -0.60 5.56 1.44
C TYR A 11 -2.06 5.93 1.70
N LEU A 12 -2.94 5.64 0.75
CA LEU A 12 -4.38 5.86 0.91
C LEU A 12 -5.16 4.62 0.47
N GLU A 13 -6.16 4.24 1.28
CA GLU A 13 -7.07 3.15 0.90
C GLU A 13 -8.09 3.60 -0.14
N THR A 14 -8.44 2.71 -1.07
CA THR A 14 -9.25 3.06 -2.26
C THR A 14 -10.69 3.46 -1.95
N TRP A 15 -11.20 3.18 -0.75
CA TRP A 15 -12.55 3.57 -0.30
C TRP A 15 -12.63 5.01 0.21
N HIS A 16 -11.50 5.70 0.38
CA HIS A 16 -11.50 7.05 0.92
C HIS A 16 -12.21 8.05 -0.03
N ALA A 17 -13.05 8.94 0.50
CA ALA A 17 -13.81 9.94 -0.28
C ALA A 17 -12.93 10.78 -1.22
N ASP A 18 -11.73 11.13 -0.76
CA ASP A 18 -10.77 11.96 -1.48
C ASP A 18 -9.81 11.17 -2.40
N ILE A 19 -10.07 9.87 -2.67
CA ILE A 19 -9.17 9.03 -3.49
C ILE A 19 -8.89 9.62 -4.88
N GLU A 20 -9.87 10.29 -5.48
CA GLU A 20 -9.69 10.91 -6.79
C GLU A 20 -8.77 12.13 -6.72
N ASP A 21 -8.92 12.99 -5.71
CA ASP A 21 -8.06 14.15 -5.48
C ASP A 21 -6.63 13.70 -5.13
N PHE A 22 -6.51 12.65 -4.34
CA PHE A 22 -5.23 12.02 -4.00
C PHE A 22 -4.45 11.62 -5.26
N LEU A 23 -5.13 11.04 -6.26
CA LEU A 23 -4.51 10.64 -7.53
C LEU A 23 -4.04 11.84 -8.38
N GLU A 24 -4.58 13.05 -8.15
CA GLU A 24 -4.19 14.28 -8.87
C GLU A 24 -2.98 15.00 -8.25
N LEU A 25 -2.57 14.63 -7.03
CA LEU A 25 -1.53 15.36 -6.29
C LEU A 25 -0.17 15.40 -7.00
N ARG A 26 0.07 14.48 -7.95
CA ARG A 26 1.30 14.38 -8.74
C ARG A 26 1.13 14.74 -10.21
N ASP A 27 -0.04 15.20 -10.62
CA ASP A 27 -0.28 15.63 -12.00
C ASP A 27 0.59 16.84 -12.34
N ASN A 28 1.20 16.82 -13.52
CA ASN A 28 2.06 17.91 -14.00
C ASN A 28 1.26 19.13 -14.51
N THR A 29 -0.07 19.03 -14.57
CA THR A 29 -0.98 20.07 -15.05
C THR A 29 -2.09 20.31 -14.04
N GLY A 30 -2.72 21.48 -14.10
CA GLY A 30 -3.81 21.88 -13.20
C GLY A 30 -3.39 22.96 -12.21
N ASP A 31 -4.14 23.08 -11.11
CA ASP A 31 -3.90 24.08 -10.07
C ASP A 31 -2.76 23.64 -9.15
N GLU A 32 -1.64 24.37 -9.19
CA GLU A 32 -0.45 24.13 -8.35
C GLU A 32 -0.76 24.09 -6.85
N SER A 33 -1.79 24.82 -6.38
CA SER A 33 -2.19 24.80 -4.96
C SER A 33 -2.75 23.45 -4.51
N ARG A 34 -3.14 22.59 -5.48
CA ARG A 34 -3.64 21.22 -5.26
C ARG A 34 -2.58 20.16 -5.61
N ARG A 35 -1.28 20.51 -5.61
CA ARG A 35 -0.19 19.59 -5.94
C ARG A 35 0.78 19.37 -4.79
N ALA A 36 1.31 18.16 -4.72
CA ALA A 36 2.30 17.74 -3.72
C ALA A 36 3.48 17.02 -4.40
N HIS A 37 4.17 17.71 -5.31
CA HIS A 37 5.26 17.14 -6.14
C HIS A 37 6.43 16.52 -5.34
N ASN A 38 6.59 16.89 -4.07
CA ASN A 38 7.65 16.36 -3.21
C ASN A 38 7.25 15.07 -2.45
N LEU A 39 6.01 14.60 -2.58
CA LEU A 39 5.51 13.39 -1.92
C LEU A 39 5.35 12.25 -2.93
N ASN A 40 5.75 11.04 -2.57
CA ASN A 40 5.36 9.84 -3.29
C ASN A 40 3.96 9.39 -2.86
N LEU A 41 3.25 8.70 -3.75
CA LEU A 41 1.89 8.23 -3.50
C LEU A 41 1.79 6.73 -3.72
N ALA A 42 1.01 6.05 -2.89
CA ALA A 42 0.68 4.64 -3.03
C ALA A 42 -0.78 4.37 -2.65
N ASN A 43 -1.39 3.41 -3.33
CA ASN A 43 -2.74 2.93 -3.07
C ASN A 43 -2.66 1.67 -2.21
N TRP A 44 -3.35 1.65 -1.07
CA TRP A 44 -3.47 0.50 -0.17
C TRP A 44 -4.79 -0.22 -0.44
N ILE A 45 -4.75 -1.29 -1.24
CA ILE A 45 -5.91 -1.80 -1.97
C ILE A 45 -6.47 -3.05 -1.27
N PRO A 46 -7.73 -3.04 -0.80
CA PRO A 46 -8.39 -4.24 -0.32
C PRO A 46 -8.79 -5.16 -1.49
N ASP A 47 -8.83 -6.47 -1.25
CA ASP A 47 -9.23 -7.49 -2.24
C ASP A 47 -10.64 -7.21 -2.77
N LEU A 48 -11.56 -6.75 -1.90
CA LEU A 48 -12.93 -6.40 -2.28
C LEU A 48 -12.99 -5.39 -3.42
N PHE A 49 -12.09 -4.40 -3.43
CA PHE A 49 -12.03 -3.43 -4.52
C PHE A 49 -11.70 -4.11 -5.84
N MET A 50 -10.72 -5.02 -5.83
CA MET A 50 -10.33 -5.77 -7.03
C MET A 50 -11.44 -6.72 -7.50
N GLN A 51 -12.17 -7.35 -6.59
CA GLN A 51 -13.37 -8.13 -6.92
C GLN A 51 -14.44 -7.26 -7.60
N ARG A 52 -14.66 -6.04 -7.10
CA ARG A 52 -15.61 -5.07 -7.70
C ARG A 52 -15.14 -4.57 -9.08
N VAL A 53 -13.84 -4.39 -9.27
CA VAL A 53 -13.25 -4.08 -10.59
C VAL A 53 -13.50 -5.20 -11.58
N GLU A 54 -13.22 -6.45 -11.19
CA GLU A 54 -13.39 -7.62 -12.06
C GLU A 54 -14.85 -7.77 -12.52
N ASN A 55 -15.78 -7.64 -11.58
CA ASN A 55 -17.22 -7.79 -11.80
C ASN A 55 -17.93 -6.55 -12.37
N ASP A 56 -17.18 -5.48 -12.72
CA ASP A 56 -17.72 -4.21 -13.23
C ASP A 56 -18.77 -3.56 -12.30
N GLN A 57 -18.50 -3.58 -10.99
CA GLN A 57 -19.41 -3.09 -9.97
C GLN A 57 -19.07 -1.65 -9.53
N GLU A 58 -20.03 -1.03 -8.86
CA GLU A 58 -19.84 0.25 -8.18
C GLU A 58 -19.01 0.07 -6.89
N TRP A 59 -18.28 1.12 -6.56
CA TRP A 59 -17.43 1.27 -5.38
C TRP A 59 -17.89 2.50 -4.58
N SER A 60 -18.31 2.26 -3.35
CA SER A 60 -18.70 3.30 -2.40
C SER A 60 -17.49 3.97 -1.76
N LEU A 61 -17.56 5.29 -1.66
CA LEU A 61 -16.54 6.11 -1.02
C LEU A 61 -17.06 6.70 0.29
N PHE A 62 -16.20 6.72 1.31
CA PHE A 62 -16.58 7.04 2.68
C PHE A 62 -15.69 8.12 3.31
N ASP A 63 -16.28 8.86 4.26
CA ASP A 63 -15.53 9.71 5.19
C ASP A 63 -14.91 8.81 6.27
N PRO A 64 -13.59 8.85 6.52
CA PRO A 64 -13.00 8.08 7.62
C PRO A 64 -13.61 8.44 8.99
N ARG A 65 -14.23 9.62 9.16
CA ARG A 65 -14.94 9.98 10.40
C ARG A 65 -16.21 9.19 10.64
N VAL A 66 -16.87 8.66 9.59
CA VAL A 66 -18.13 7.89 9.71
C VAL A 66 -17.93 6.38 9.75
N VAL A 67 -16.74 5.93 9.33
CA VAL A 67 -16.27 4.53 9.31
C VAL A 67 -14.84 4.42 9.86
N PRO A 68 -14.55 4.93 11.07
CA PRO A 68 -13.19 4.94 11.62
C PRO A 68 -12.57 3.56 11.75
N GLU A 69 -13.39 2.51 11.81
CA GLU A 69 -12.96 1.12 11.92
C GLU A 69 -12.28 0.57 10.64
N PHE A 70 -12.52 1.15 9.46
CA PHE A 70 -12.06 0.56 8.19
C PHE A 70 -10.53 0.39 8.10
N THR A 71 -9.77 1.34 8.66
CA THR A 71 -8.30 1.30 8.65
C THR A 71 -7.74 0.15 9.49
N ASP A 72 -8.49 -0.30 10.50
CA ASP A 72 -8.09 -1.36 11.44
C ASP A 72 -8.71 -2.72 11.13
N LEU A 73 -9.24 -2.88 9.91
CA LEU A 73 -9.83 -4.12 9.43
C LEU A 73 -9.20 -4.52 8.11
N PHE A 74 -9.02 -5.82 7.85
CA PHE A 74 -8.59 -6.35 6.56
C PHE A 74 -9.30 -7.68 6.26
N GLY A 75 -9.26 -8.12 5.00
CA GLY A 75 -9.91 -9.35 4.55
C GLY A 75 -11.41 -9.36 4.83
N GLU A 76 -11.93 -10.51 5.26
CA GLU A 76 -13.37 -10.71 5.49
C GLU A 76 -13.96 -9.71 6.51
N ALA A 77 -13.21 -9.33 7.55
CA ALA A 77 -13.69 -8.37 8.53
C ALA A 77 -13.91 -6.98 7.92
N PHE A 78 -13.01 -6.54 7.04
CA PHE A 78 -13.18 -5.31 6.27
C PHE A 78 -14.35 -5.43 5.29
N GLU A 79 -14.47 -6.56 4.59
CA GLU A 79 -15.57 -6.79 3.64
C GLU A 79 -16.94 -6.67 4.30
N GLN A 80 -17.13 -7.31 5.47
CA GLN A 80 -18.39 -7.23 6.20
C GLN A 80 -18.70 -5.81 6.66
N ALA A 81 -17.71 -5.11 7.23
CA ALA A 81 -17.89 -3.72 7.68
C ALA A 81 -18.22 -2.77 6.51
N TYR A 82 -17.54 -2.97 5.38
CA TYR A 82 -17.77 -2.19 4.15
C TYR A 82 -19.20 -2.36 3.64
N LEU A 83 -19.65 -3.60 3.45
CA LEU A 83 -21.00 -3.91 2.97
C LEU A 83 -22.08 -3.42 3.95
N GLN A 84 -21.83 -3.53 5.25
CA GLN A 84 -22.73 -3.00 6.27
C GLN A 84 -22.85 -1.47 6.19
N ALA A 85 -21.74 -0.75 5.99
CA ALA A 85 -21.76 0.70 5.84
C ALA A 85 -22.49 1.14 4.56
N GLU A 86 -22.35 0.38 3.46
CA GLU A 86 -23.15 0.58 2.24
C GLU A 86 -24.64 0.43 2.54
N ALA A 87 -25.06 -0.65 3.21
CA ALA A 87 -26.45 -0.92 3.55
C ALA A 87 -27.06 0.13 4.50
N GLN A 88 -26.23 0.76 5.34
CA GLN A 88 -26.63 1.85 6.23
C GLN A 88 -26.70 3.22 5.54
N GLY A 89 -26.32 3.32 4.27
CA GLY A 89 -26.30 4.59 3.54
C GLY A 89 -25.22 5.56 4.02
N LYS A 90 -24.12 5.05 4.59
CA LYS A 90 -22.99 5.88 5.06
C LYS A 90 -22.07 6.37 3.93
N ALA A 91 -22.21 5.84 2.73
CA ALA A 91 -21.41 6.24 1.57
C ALA A 91 -21.69 7.70 1.22
N GLN A 92 -20.65 8.50 1.01
CA GLN A 92 -20.81 9.86 0.51
C GLN A 92 -21.23 9.86 -0.96
N ARG A 93 -20.65 8.94 -1.74
CA ARG A 93 -20.94 8.74 -3.17
C ARG A 93 -20.46 7.37 -3.63
N THR A 94 -20.92 6.95 -4.80
CA THR A 94 -20.48 5.74 -5.49
C THR A 94 -19.83 6.09 -6.83
N ILE A 95 -18.85 5.29 -7.25
CA ILE A 95 -18.21 5.39 -8.55
C ILE A 95 -17.96 4.00 -9.13
N SER A 96 -17.84 3.89 -10.45
CA SER A 96 -17.42 2.63 -11.10
C SER A 96 -16.02 2.23 -10.63
N ALA A 97 -15.90 1.02 -10.07
CA ALA A 97 -14.61 0.48 -9.61
C ALA A 97 -13.60 0.40 -10.77
N ARG A 98 -14.05 -0.05 -11.95
CA ARG A 98 -13.22 -0.14 -13.15
C ARG A 98 -12.69 1.22 -13.62
N LYS A 99 -13.52 2.27 -13.55
CA LYS A 99 -13.08 3.64 -13.89
C LYS A 99 -12.03 4.14 -12.89
N LEU A 100 -12.23 3.92 -11.58
CA LEU A 100 -11.23 4.29 -10.57
C LEU A 100 -9.91 3.54 -10.80
N TYR A 101 -9.96 2.23 -11.01
CA TYR A 101 -8.75 1.43 -11.26
C TYR A 101 -8.02 1.88 -12.53
N SER A 102 -8.75 2.16 -13.61
CA SER A 102 -8.16 2.70 -14.84
C SER A 102 -7.47 4.04 -14.61
N ARG A 103 -8.03 4.89 -13.75
CA ARG A 103 -7.43 6.17 -13.35
C ARG A 103 -6.15 5.95 -12.54
N MET A 104 -6.15 5.04 -11.56
CA MET A 104 -4.95 4.68 -10.78
C MET A 104 -3.80 4.20 -11.70
N MET A 105 -4.11 3.32 -12.66
CA MET A 105 -3.13 2.85 -13.65
C MET A 105 -2.57 3.97 -14.51
N ARG A 106 -3.43 4.90 -14.93
CA ARG A 106 -3.01 6.08 -15.71
C ARG A 106 -2.09 6.97 -14.89
N THR A 107 -2.44 7.29 -13.64
CA THR A 107 -1.60 8.08 -12.73
C THR A 107 -0.22 7.43 -12.58
N LEU A 108 -0.16 6.10 -12.39
CA LEU A 108 1.11 5.36 -12.32
C LEU A 108 1.93 5.47 -13.61
N ALA A 109 1.29 5.29 -14.77
CA ALA A 109 1.97 5.36 -16.06
C ALA A 109 2.50 6.76 -16.39
N GLU A 110 1.75 7.82 -16.05
CA GLU A 110 2.07 9.21 -16.39
C GLU A 110 3.07 9.85 -15.43
N THR A 111 3.02 9.48 -14.15
CA THR A 111 3.79 10.15 -13.09
C THR A 111 4.85 9.29 -12.42
N GLY A 112 4.81 7.96 -12.64
CA GLY A 112 5.60 6.99 -11.88
C GLY A 112 5.21 6.88 -10.40
N ASN A 113 4.08 7.47 -9.98
CA ASN A 113 3.55 7.49 -8.61
C ASN A 113 2.11 6.99 -8.56
N GLY A 114 1.59 6.72 -7.37
CA GLY A 114 0.33 5.99 -7.20
C GLY A 114 0.59 4.49 -7.31
N TRP A 115 1.64 4.02 -6.62
CA TRP A 115 2.02 2.61 -6.61
C TRP A 115 0.88 1.72 -6.10
N MET A 116 0.92 0.46 -6.47
CA MET A 116 -0.14 -0.50 -6.16
C MET A 116 0.34 -1.45 -5.08
N THR A 117 -0.33 -1.42 -3.94
CA THR A 117 -0.01 -2.28 -2.79
C THR A 117 -1.29 -2.92 -2.26
N PHE A 118 -1.25 -4.21 -1.95
CA PHE A 118 -2.46 -5.02 -1.71
C PHE A 118 -2.62 -5.35 -0.22
N LYS A 119 -3.49 -4.60 0.45
CA LYS A 119 -3.71 -4.60 1.90
C LYS A 119 -3.89 -6.00 2.47
N ASP A 120 -4.80 -6.78 1.88
CA ASP A 120 -5.23 -8.04 2.48
C ASP A 120 -4.16 -9.12 2.34
N LYS A 121 -3.44 -9.16 1.21
CA LYS A 121 -2.33 -10.10 1.05
C LYS A 121 -1.18 -9.75 1.98
N CYS A 122 -0.83 -8.47 2.10
CA CYS A 122 0.19 -7.97 3.02
C CYS A 122 -0.15 -8.33 4.47
N ASN A 123 -1.40 -8.11 4.90
CA ASN A 123 -1.83 -8.42 6.25
C ASN A 123 -1.94 -9.93 6.50
N ARG A 124 -2.52 -10.73 5.60
CA ARG A 124 -2.66 -12.19 5.79
C ARG A 124 -1.33 -12.95 5.81
N ALA A 125 -0.32 -12.44 5.10
CA ALA A 125 0.99 -13.10 4.99
C ALA A 125 2.01 -12.66 6.04
N SER A 126 1.68 -11.65 6.87
CA SER A 126 2.62 -11.13 7.86
C SER A 126 2.63 -11.97 9.14
N ASN A 127 3.81 -12.18 9.70
CA ASN A 127 3.95 -12.79 11.02
C ASN A 127 3.47 -11.83 12.15
N GLN A 128 3.52 -10.51 11.92
CA GLN A 128 3.15 -9.52 12.95
C GLN A 128 1.64 -9.43 13.17
N THR A 129 0.84 -9.74 12.16
CA THR A 129 -0.64 -9.73 12.20
C THR A 129 -1.23 -11.02 12.77
N LEU A 130 -0.40 -12.02 13.12
CA LEU A 130 -0.83 -13.18 13.90
C LEU A 130 -1.23 -12.81 15.34
N ARG A 131 -0.81 -11.63 15.82
CA ARG A 131 -1.25 -11.09 17.11
C ARG A 131 -2.59 -10.39 16.94
N ALA A 132 -3.53 -10.70 17.82
CA ALA A 132 -4.85 -10.08 17.79
C ALA A 132 -4.76 -8.55 17.89
N GLY A 133 -5.51 -7.85 17.02
CA GLY A 133 -5.54 -6.38 16.96
C GLY A 133 -4.45 -5.76 16.07
N ASN A 134 -3.46 -6.53 15.62
CA ASN A 134 -2.43 -6.00 14.74
C ASN A 134 -2.92 -5.91 13.29
N VAL A 135 -2.82 -4.71 12.72
CA VAL A 135 -3.07 -4.41 11.30
C VAL A 135 -1.92 -3.58 10.75
N ILE A 136 -1.45 -3.94 9.57
CA ILE A 136 -0.49 -3.18 8.79
C ILE A 136 -1.27 -2.18 7.94
N HIS A 137 -1.06 -0.89 8.22
CA HIS A 137 -1.79 0.21 7.58
C HIS A 137 -1.12 0.72 6.30
N LEU A 138 0.19 0.51 6.14
CA LEU A 138 0.96 0.97 4.99
C LEU A 138 2.27 0.18 4.81
N SER A 139 2.94 0.39 3.69
CA SER A 139 4.34 -0.01 3.46
C SER A 139 5.27 1.21 3.58
N ASN A 140 6.58 1.00 3.61
CA ASN A 140 7.58 2.09 3.59
C ASN A 140 7.66 2.83 2.22
N LEU A 141 8.61 3.78 2.10
CA LEU A 141 8.89 4.55 0.89
C LEU A 141 9.15 3.71 -0.37
N CYS A 142 9.72 2.52 -0.24
CA CYS A 142 10.13 1.69 -1.39
C CYS A 142 9.23 0.46 -1.61
N THR A 143 8.11 0.38 -0.88
CA THR A 143 7.05 -0.65 -1.02
C THR A 143 7.43 -2.08 -0.60
N GLU A 144 8.60 -2.30 0.01
CA GLU A 144 9.13 -3.62 0.37
C GLU A 144 8.94 -4.00 1.84
N ILE A 145 8.66 -3.03 2.72
CA ILE A 145 8.57 -3.24 4.17
C ILE A 145 7.14 -3.15 4.66
N LEU A 146 6.71 -4.22 5.33
CA LEU A 146 5.37 -4.39 5.89
C LEU A 146 5.49 -4.65 7.39
N GLU A 147 5.34 -3.60 8.19
CA GLU A 147 5.48 -3.63 9.64
C GLU A 147 4.31 -2.90 10.30
N ILE A 148 3.97 -3.30 11.52
CA ILE A 148 2.92 -2.66 12.31
C ILE A 148 3.36 -1.25 12.70
N THR A 149 2.42 -0.31 12.61
CA THR A 149 2.56 1.05 13.10
C THR A 149 1.35 1.40 13.96
N SER A 150 1.55 2.20 14.99
CA SER A 150 0.46 2.74 15.83
C SER A 150 0.78 4.17 16.26
N ALA A 151 -0.09 4.76 17.10
CA ALA A 151 0.21 6.04 17.73
C ALA A 151 1.47 5.98 18.64
N GLU A 152 1.76 4.80 19.19
CA GLU A 152 2.87 4.53 20.11
C GLU A 152 4.10 3.93 19.40
N GLU A 153 3.91 3.30 18.25
CA GLU A 153 4.94 2.55 17.54
C GLU A 153 5.21 3.09 16.14
N THR A 154 6.42 3.60 15.93
CA THR A 154 6.94 3.89 14.58
C THR A 154 7.85 2.75 14.14
N ALA A 155 7.45 2.04 13.08
CA ALA A 155 8.23 1.00 12.45
C ALA A 155 9.57 1.52 11.91
N VAL A 156 10.60 0.69 11.95
CA VAL A 156 11.96 1.04 11.48
C VAL A 156 12.51 -0.11 10.68
N CYS A 157 12.97 0.20 9.48
CA CYS A 157 13.59 -0.78 8.61
C CYS A 157 15.11 -0.86 8.80
N ASN A 158 15.63 -2.07 9.05
CA ASN A 158 17.05 -2.38 9.04
C ASN A 158 17.40 -3.19 7.79
N LEU A 159 18.22 -2.62 6.89
CA LEU A 159 18.48 -3.17 5.56
C LEU A 159 19.94 -3.57 5.37
N GLY A 160 20.12 -4.73 4.73
CA GLY A 160 21.36 -5.17 4.11
C GLY A 160 21.04 -5.87 2.79
N SER A 161 22.00 -5.94 1.87
CA SER A 161 21.83 -6.64 0.59
C SER A 161 22.96 -7.63 0.34
N ILE A 162 22.61 -8.77 -0.25
CA ILE A 162 23.56 -9.84 -0.59
C ILE A 162 23.83 -9.77 -2.10
N ASN A 163 25.11 -9.73 -2.48
CA ASN A 163 25.50 -9.84 -3.88
C ASN A 163 25.37 -11.29 -4.37
N LEU A 164 24.24 -11.62 -5.00
CA LEU A 164 23.98 -12.95 -5.55
C LEU A 164 25.00 -13.38 -6.61
N GLY A 165 25.63 -12.43 -7.33
CA GLY A 165 26.68 -12.74 -8.32
C GLY A 165 27.92 -13.41 -7.71
N ASN A 166 28.17 -13.21 -6.42
CA ASN A 166 29.26 -13.88 -5.70
C ASN A 166 28.93 -15.32 -5.26
N HIS A 167 27.73 -15.82 -5.57
CA HIS A 167 27.22 -17.14 -5.17
C HIS A 167 27.14 -18.10 -6.35
N PHE A 168 27.91 -17.86 -7.39
CA PHE A 168 28.15 -18.82 -8.46
C PHE A 168 29.52 -19.45 -8.28
N ASP A 169 29.62 -20.75 -8.52
CA ASP A 169 30.88 -21.48 -8.50
C ASP A 169 31.69 -21.26 -9.80
N ALA A 170 32.84 -21.92 -9.91
CA ALA A 170 33.70 -21.81 -11.09
C ALA A 170 33.09 -22.41 -12.38
N HIS A 171 32.03 -23.22 -12.24
CA HIS A 171 31.30 -23.85 -13.35
C HIS A 171 30.05 -23.04 -13.74
N GLY A 172 29.72 -21.98 -12.99
CA GLY A 172 28.53 -21.16 -13.22
C GLY A 172 27.26 -21.74 -12.59
N GLU A 173 27.40 -22.71 -11.68
CA GLU A 173 26.27 -23.24 -10.90
C GLU A 173 26.05 -22.41 -9.65
N PHE A 174 24.78 -22.28 -9.23
CA PHE A 174 24.43 -21.48 -8.06
C PHE A 174 24.69 -22.25 -6.76
N ASP A 175 25.52 -21.67 -5.89
CA ASP A 175 25.92 -22.23 -4.61
C ASP A 175 24.94 -21.79 -3.50
N PHE A 176 23.93 -22.62 -3.28
CA PHE A 176 22.90 -22.39 -2.26
C PHE A 176 23.44 -22.53 -0.82
N ASP A 177 24.47 -23.35 -0.59
CA ASP A 177 25.05 -23.54 0.73
C ASP A 177 25.82 -22.29 1.17
N LYS A 178 26.63 -21.72 0.27
CA LYS A 178 27.29 -20.43 0.48
C LYS A 178 26.31 -19.29 0.70
N LEU A 179 25.18 -19.29 -0.02
CA LEU A 179 24.13 -18.29 0.20
C LEU A 179 23.55 -18.43 1.59
N ALA A 180 23.23 -19.65 2.03
CA ALA A 180 22.70 -19.91 3.36
C ALA A 180 23.64 -19.41 4.46
N ASP A 181 24.94 -19.64 4.32
CA ASP A 181 25.94 -19.14 5.27
C ASP A 181 26.05 -17.62 5.28
N THR A 182 26.02 -16.99 4.10
CA THR A 182 26.05 -15.53 3.98
C THR A 182 24.80 -14.90 4.60
N VAL A 183 23.62 -15.47 4.38
CA VAL A 183 22.35 -15.02 4.99
C VAL A 183 22.39 -15.15 6.51
N ARG A 184 22.87 -16.28 7.05
CA ARG A 184 22.99 -16.47 8.50
C ARG A 184 23.92 -15.45 9.14
N LEU A 185 25.00 -15.08 8.46
CA LEU A 185 25.90 -14.04 8.95
C LEU A 185 25.26 -12.65 8.90
N ALA A 186 24.52 -12.33 7.83
CA ALA A 186 23.89 -11.02 7.66
C ALA A 186 22.77 -10.72 8.67
N VAL A 187 22.13 -11.76 9.24
CA VAL A 187 21.05 -11.63 10.23
C VAL A 187 21.58 -11.48 11.67
N ARG A 188 22.83 -11.87 11.95
CA ARG A 188 23.44 -11.77 13.29
C ARG A 188 23.73 -10.33 13.68
#